data_AF-A0A820KAN3-F1
#
_entry.id   AF-A0A820KAN3-F1
#
_cell.length_a   1.000
_cell.length_b   1.000
_cell.length_c   1.000
_cell.angle_alpha   90.00
_cell.angle_beta   90.00
_cell.angle_gamma   90.00
#
_symmetry.space_group_name_H-M   'P 1'
#
loop_
_entity.id
_entity.type
_entity.pdbx_description
1 polymer ?
#
loop_
_entity_poly.entity_id
_entity_poly.type
_entity_poly.pdbx_seq_one_letter_code
_entity_poly.pdbx_strand_id
1 'polypeptide(L)'
;SDLDVCIVFKDDREKNNDEVIRIMQRILRAMKSSNTFENVQPVLHAKVPIIRSRHRQLHIEIDISLHNMLAIENTRLLKTYTDIDPRVSELGYMIKHLAK
;
A
#
# COMPACT_ATOMS: atom_id res chain seq x y z
N SER A 1 -1.67 -6.82 10.95
CA SER A 1 -1.31 -6.66 9.53
C SER A 1 -1.65 -5.26 9.16
N ASP A 2 -0.86 -4.64 8.32
CA ASP A 2 -1.05 -3.25 7.91
C ASP A 2 -2.04 -3.22 6.73
N LEU A 3 -2.54 -2.03 6.39
CA LEU A 3 -3.41 -1.82 5.23
C LEU A 3 -2.61 -1.18 4.09
N ASP A 4 -2.29 -1.97 3.08
CA ASP A 4 -1.65 -1.49 1.86
C ASP A 4 -2.68 -0.91 0.88
N VAL A 5 -2.47 0.33 0.45
CA VAL A 5 -3.33 1.02 -0.53
C VAL A 5 -2.49 1.44 -1.73
N CYS A 6 -2.94 1.10 -2.94
CA CYS A 6 -2.33 1.56 -4.18
C CYS A 6 -3.30 2.44 -4.96
N ILE A 7 -2.91 3.69 -5.21
CA ILE A 7 -3.69 4.63 -6.02
C ILE A 7 -3.27 4.50 -7.49
N VAL A 8 -4.22 4.20 -8.36
CA VAL A 8 -4.03 4.06 -9.80
C VAL A 8 -4.95 5.03 -10.54
N PHE A 9 -4.39 5.78 -11.49
CA PHE A 9 -5.15 6.63 -12.38
C PHE A 9 -5.49 5.89 -13.67
N LYS A 10 -6.70 6.09 -14.21
CA LYS A 10 -7.13 5.47 -15.48
C LYS A 10 -6.36 5.95 -16.71
N ASP A 11 -5.73 7.12 -16.65
CA ASP A 11 -4.85 7.59 -17.72
C ASP A 11 -3.54 6.80 -17.66
N ASP A 12 -3.32 5.98 -18.68
CA ASP A 12 -2.26 4.97 -18.79
C ASP A 12 -0.91 5.56 -19.21
N ARG A 13 -0.80 6.90 -19.21
CA ARG A 13 0.48 7.56 -19.41
C ARG A 13 1.40 7.31 -18.23
N GLU A 14 2.55 6.72 -18.54
CA GLU A 14 3.63 6.50 -17.59
C GLU A 14 4.06 7.86 -17.02
N LYS A 15 3.90 8.01 -15.69
CA LYS A 15 4.23 9.24 -14.99
C LYS A 15 5.72 9.25 -14.69
N ASN A 16 6.39 10.36 -14.98
CA ASN A 16 7.77 10.54 -14.55
C ASN A 16 7.86 10.70 -13.01
N ASN A 17 9.06 10.50 -12.47
CA ASN A 17 9.30 10.56 -11.02
C ASN A 17 8.86 11.88 -10.39
N ASP A 18 9.06 13.01 -11.07
CA ASP A 18 8.68 14.31 -10.54
C ASP A 18 7.16 14.45 -10.41
N GLU A 19 6.40 13.92 -11.36
CA GLU A 19 4.94 13.90 -11.29
C GLU A 19 4.44 13.01 -10.16
N VAL A 20 5.03 11.82 -10.01
CA VAL A 20 4.75 10.92 -8.87
C VAL A 20 4.99 11.64 -7.55
N ILE A 21 6.14 12.29 -7.37
CA ILE A 21 6.47 13.04 -6.16
C ILE A 21 5.48 14.18 -5.93
N ARG A 22 5.13 14.96 -6.97
CA ARG A 22 4.14 16.05 -6.85
C ARG A 22 2.78 15.53 -6.39
N ILE A 23 2.31 14.41 -6.93
CA ILE A 23 1.03 13.80 -6.54
C ILE A 23 1.11 13.30 -5.09
N MET A 24 2.19 12.61 -4.73
CA MET A 24 2.42 12.14 -3.36
C MET A 24 2.44 13.29 -2.35
N GLN A 25 3.09 14.41 -2.67
CA GLN A 25 3.07 15.62 -1.83
C GLN A 25 1.67 16.23 -1.67
N ARG A 26 0.81 16.14 -2.69
CA ARG A 26 -0.60 16.59 -2.60
C ARG A 26 -1.41 15.67 -1.68
N ILE A 27 -1.25 14.35 -1.83
CA ILE A 27 -1.90 13.36 -0.95
C ILE A 27 -1.45 13.57 0.49
N LEU A 28 -0.14 13.71 0.71
CA LEU A 28 0.44 13.94 2.04
C LEU A 28 -0.17 15.18 2.72
N ARG A 29 -0.30 16.29 2.00
CA ARG A 29 -0.93 17.52 2.52
C ARG A 29 -2.39 17.28 2.87
N ALA A 30 -3.16 16.64 2.00
CA ALA A 30 -4.57 16.35 2.25
C ALA A 30 -4.75 15.45 3.49
N MET A 31 -3.92 14.43 3.65
CA MET A 31 -3.96 13.55 4.83
C MET A 31 -3.63 14.30 6.11
N LYS A 32 -2.56 15.11 6.11
CA LYS A 32 -2.15 15.93 7.26
C LYS A 32 -3.20 16.97 7.67
N SER A 33 -3.98 17.49 6.72
CA SER A 33 -5.07 18.42 6.99
C SER A 33 -6.35 17.74 7.49
N SER A 34 -6.46 16.42 7.38
CA SER A 34 -7.62 15.67 7.87
C SER A 34 -7.46 15.29 9.34
N ASN A 35 -8.58 15.15 10.06
CA ASN A 35 -8.58 14.60 11.43
C ASN A 35 -8.65 13.06 11.45
N THR A 36 -8.60 12.42 10.28
CA THR A 36 -8.79 10.97 10.08
C THR A 36 -7.50 10.18 10.30
N PHE A 37 -6.35 10.79 9.97
CA PHE A 37 -5.05 10.13 10.03
C PHE A 37 -4.14 10.79 11.07
N GLU A 38 -3.31 9.98 11.71
CA GLU A 38 -2.23 10.42 12.59
C GLU A 38 -0.89 9.82 12.13
N ASN A 39 0.22 10.34 12.64
CA ASN A 39 1.58 9.87 12.29
C ASN A 39 1.86 9.83 10.78
N VAL A 40 1.32 10.79 10.01
CA VAL A 40 1.47 10.82 8.55
C VAL A 40 2.91 11.17 8.15
N GLN A 41 3.66 10.18 7.63
CA GLN A 41 5.07 10.26 7.30
C GLN A 41 5.36 9.86 5.84
N PRO A 42 6.06 10.71 5.07
CA PRO A 42 6.45 10.36 3.70
C PRO A 42 7.76 9.55 3.68
N VAL A 43 7.83 8.54 2.82
CA VAL A 43 9.05 7.78 2.49
C VAL A 43 9.26 7.85 0.97
N LEU A 44 9.76 8.99 0.49
CA LEU A 44 9.80 9.30 -0.95
C LEU A 44 11.08 8.83 -1.67
N HIS A 45 12.14 8.54 -0.92
CA HIS A 45 13.45 8.17 -1.50
C HIS A 45 13.63 6.66 -1.71
N ALA A 46 12.63 5.85 -1.37
CA ALA A 46 12.65 4.42 -1.63
C ALA A 46 12.35 4.12 -3.12
N LYS A 47 12.65 2.88 -3.56
CA LYS A 47 12.35 2.40 -4.91
C LYS A 47 10.87 2.60 -5.30
N VAL A 48 9.97 2.45 -4.32
CA VAL A 48 8.56 2.79 -4.44
C VAL A 48 8.26 3.85 -3.38
N PRO A 49 8.00 5.11 -3.76
CA PRO A 49 7.58 6.14 -2.82
C PRO A 49 6.28 5.73 -2.12
N ILE A 50 6.24 5.87 -0.79
CA ILE A 50 5.06 5.60 0.02
C ILE A 50 4.77 6.72 1.03
N ILE A 51 3.52 6.80 1.49
CA ILE A 51 3.11 7.58 2.65
C ILE A 51 2.61 6.60 3.70
N ARG A 52 3.29 6.55 4.85
CA ARG A 52 2.84 5.80 6.01
C ARG A 52 1.97 6.66 6.89
N SER A 53 0.93 6.09 7.48
CA SER A 53 0.05 6.78 8.42
C SER A 53 -0.71 5.79 9.27
N ARG A 54 -1.38 6.26 10.32
CA ARG A 54 -2.30 5.44 11.11
C ARG A 54 -3.71 6.02 11.05
N HIS A 55 -4.71 5.17 10.80
CA HIS A 55 -6.11 5.60 10.88
C HIS A 55 -6.49 5.82 12.35
N ARG A 56 -6.84 7.06 12.72
CA ARG A 56 -6.99 7.47 14.13
C ARG A 56 -8.04 6.66 14.88
N GLN A 57 -9.20 6.39 14.29
CA GLN A 57 -10.30 5.67 14.96
C GLN A 57 -10.14 4.14 14.94
N LEU A 58 -9.45 3.60 13.93
CA LEU A 58 -9.36 2.15 13.73
C LEU A 58 -8.03 1.60 14.25
N HIS A 59 -7.07 2.48 14.53
CA HIS A 59 -5.73 2.16 15.01
C HIS A 59 -4.93 1.23 14.08
N ILE A 60 -5.26 1.23 12.78
CA ILE A 60 -4.62 0.45 11.72
C ILE A 60 -3.56 1.31 11.03
N GLU A 61 -2.37 0.74 10.83
CA GLU A 61 -1.31 1.33 9.99
C GLU A 61 -1.68 1.21 8.51
N ILE A 62 -1.43 2.27 7.75
CA ILE A 62 -1.79 2.41 6.33
C ILE A 62 -0.55 2.87 5.56
N ASP A 63 -0.17 2.08 4.58
CA ASP A 63 0.88 2.40 3.61
C ASP A 63 0.25 2.71 2.25
N ILE A 64 0.36 3.96 1.81
CA ILE A 64 -0.17 4.43 0.53
C ILE A 64 0.95 4.53 -0.51
N SER A 65 0.78 3.84 -1.63
CA SER A 65 1.67 3.88 -2.79
C SER A 65 0.94 4.43 -4.03
N LEU A 66 1.71 4.89 -5.01
CA LEU A 66 1.20 5.35 -6.30
C LEU A 66 1.63 4.39 -7.41
N HIS A 67 0.66 3.91 -8.20
CA HIS A 67 0.91 3.12 -9.42
C HIS A 67 1.84 1.90 -9.23
N ASN A 68 1.79 1.25 -8.05
CA ASN A 68 2.53 0.01 -7.80
C ASN A 68 1.78 -1.20 -8.40
N MET A 69 1.75 -1.28 -9.74
CA MET A 69 1.05 -2.34 -10.47
C MET A 69 1.57 -3.75 -10.14
N LEU A 70 2.87 -3.88 -9.87
CA LEU A 70 3.45 -5.16 -9.46
C LEU A 70 2.88 -5.66 -8.13
N ALA A 71 2.63 -4.78 -7.15
CA ALA A 71 1.98 -5.18 -5.91
C ALA A 71 0.55 -5.67 -6.15
N ILE A 72 -0.21 -4.99 -7.02
CA ILE A 72 -1.58 -5.39 -7.38
C ILE A 72 -1.57 -6.79 -8.04
N GLU A 73 -0.70 -7.02 -9.01
CA GLU A 73 -0.60 -8.32 -9.69
C GLU A 73 -0.10 -9.42 -8.75
N ASN A 74 0.82 -9.14 -7.83
CA ASN A 74 1.26 -10.10 -6.82
C ASN A 74 0.12 -10.48 -5.86
N THR A 75 -0.69 -9.51 -5.41
CA THR A 75 -1.87 -9.79 -4.60
C THR A 75 -2.88 -10.66 -5.35
N ARG A 76 -3.12 -10.38 -6.64
CA ARG A 76 -3.98 -11.23 -7.50
C ARG A 76 -3.42 -12.63 -7.64
N LEU A 77 -2.12 -12.77 -7.91
CA LEU A 77 -1.46 -14.06 -8.04
C LEU A 77 -1.59 -14.91 -6.77
N LEU A 78 -1.27 -14.32 -5.61
CA LEU A 78 -1.41 -15.01 -4.32
C LEU A 78 -2.87 -15.39 -4.03
N LYS A 79 -3.82 -14.50 -4.33
CA LYS A 79 -5.24 -14.80 -4.21
C LYS A 79 -5.65 -15.99 -5.09
N THR A 80 -5.20 -16.02 -6.35
CA THR A 80 -5.45 -17.15 -7.24
C THR A 80 -4.92 -18.44 -6.65
N TYR A 81 -3.71 -18.46 -6.09
CA TYR A 81 -3.18 -19.67 -5.44
C TYR A 81 -4.01 -20.12 -4.23
N THR A 82 -4.48 -19.20 -3.40
CA THR A 82 -5.34 -19.54 -2.25
C THR A 82 -6.74 -19.98 -2.65
N ASP A 83 -7.25 -19.51 -3.79
CA ASP A 83 -8.56 -19.90 -4.32
C ASP A 83 -8.50 -21.31 -4.98
N ILE A 84 -7.33 -21.73 -5.47
CA ILE A 84 -7.12 -23.08 -6.04
C ILE A 84 -7.13 -24.14 -4.94
N ASP A 85 -6.43 -23.93 -3.82
CA ASP A 85 -6.33 -24.92 -2.75
C ASP A 85 -6.30 -24.25 -1.35
N PRO A 86 -7.27 -24.53 -0.47
CA PRO A 86 -7.33 -23.95 0.87
C PRO A 86 -6.06 -24.16 1.71
N ARG A 87 -5.34 -25.28 1.50
CA ARG A 87 -4.12 -25.61 2.25
C ARG A 87 -2.98 -24.62 1.98
N VAL A 88 -2.99 -23.94 0.83
CA VAL A 88 -2.02 -22.87 0.52
C VAL A 88 -2.20 -21.71 1.50
N SER A 89 -3.44 -21.35 1.81
CA SER A 89 -3.73 -20.30 2.78
C SER A 89 -3.29 -20.71 4.20
N GLU A 90 -3.59 -21.95 4.61
CA GLU A 90 -3.20 -22.50 5.91
C GLU A 90 -1.68 -22.49 6.09
N LEU A 91 -0.95 -23.01 5.10
CA LEU A 91 0.51 -23.02 5.11
C LEU A 91 1.07 -21.58 5.13
N GLY A 92 0.48 -20.66 4.36
CA GLY A 92 0.85 -19.24 4.39
C GLY A 92 0.69 -18.60 5.77
N TYR A 93 -0.40 -18.90 6.48
CA TYR A 93 -0.59 -18.46 7.87
C TYR A 93 0.44 -19.09 8.82
N MET A 94 0.71 -20.39 8.69
CA MET A 94 1.69 -21.09 9.52
C MET A 94 3.10 -20.50 9.35
N ILE A 95 3.55 -20.30 8.11
CA ILE A 95 4.85 -19.71 7.82
C ILE A 95 4.92 -18.27 8.36
N LYS A 96 3.86 -17.47 8.19
CA LYS A 96 3.80 -16.11 8.70
C LYS A 96 3.87 -16.06 10.24
N HIS A 97 3.28 -17.03 10.93
CA HIS A 97 3.38 -17.12 12.38
C HIS A 97 4.77 -17.58 12.84
N LEU A 98 5.39 -18.50 12.10
CA LEU A 98 6.74 -19.02 12.39
C LEU A 98 7.85 -17.98 12.17
N ALA A 99 7.73 -17.13 11.14
CA ALA A 99 8.74 -16.15 10.77
C ALA A 99 8.64 -14.81 11.53
N LYS A 100 7.65 -14.67 12.42
CA LYS A 100 7.47 -13.52 13.31
C LYS A 100 8.08 -13.80 14.67
#